data_AF-A0A316P875-F1
#
_entry.id   AF-A0A316P875-F1
#
_cell.length_a   1.000
_cell.length_b   1.000
_cell.length_c   1.000
_cell.angle_alpha   90.00
_cell.angle_beta   90.00
_cell.angle_gamma   90.00
#
_symmetry.space_group_name_H-M   'P 1'
#
loop_
_entity.id
_entity.type
_entity.pdbx_description
1 polymer ?
#
loop_
_entity_poly.entity_id
_entity_poly.type
_entity_poly.pdbx_seq_one_letter_code
_entity_poly.pdbx_strand_id
1 'polypeptide(L)'
;MKTITVKARQTVYDIALEQYGTCEAVGEILALNPDVANDPAALAAQGIDSVSEAGFYLDVAVDKGAQLRIDDDSTLMRKNALKEITSEITTYQYGTND
;
A
#
# COMPACT_ATOMS: atom_id res chain seq x y z
N MET A 1 1.01 -4.85 17.32
CA MET A 1 0.36 -3.82 16.47
C MET A 1 1.20 -2.55 16.41
N LYS A 2 1.46 -2.04 15.20
CA LYS A 2 2.11 -0.74 14.96
C LYS A 2 1.34 0.10 13.95
N THR A 3 1.58 1.41 13.96
CA THR A 3 1.09 2.33 12.94
C THR A 3 2.25 2.77 12.07
N ILE A 4 2.05 2.71 10.75
CA ILE A 4 3.01 3.23 9.77
C ILE A 4 2.42 4.43 9.04
N THR A 5 3.29 5.23 8.42
CA THR A 5 2.89 6.28 7.48
C THR A 5 3.22 5.81 6.07
N VAL A 6 2.22 5.81 5.20
CA VAL A 6 2.37 5.42 3.78
C VAL A 6 3.31 6.41 3.09
N LYS A 7 4.33 5.89 2.41
CA LYS A 7 5.25 6.70 1.62
C LYS A 7 4.63 7.03 0.27
N ALA A 8 5.19 8.04 -0.41
CA ALA A 8 4.73 8.37 -1.75
C ALA A 8 4.90 7.16 -2.70
N ARG A 9 3.92 6.97 -3.60
CA ARG A 9 4.00 5.96 -4.69
C ARG A 9 4.07 4.50 -4.22
N GLN A 10 3.57 4.20 -3.03
CA GLN A 10 3.43 2.84 -2.54
C GLN A 10 2.05 2.29 -2.89
N THR A 11 2.01 1.11 -3.50
CA THR A 11 0.80 0.28 -3.58
C THR A 11 0.61 -0.50 -2.28
N VAL A 12 -0.56 -1.13 -2.12
CA VAL A 12 -0.78 -2.04 -0.97
C VAL A 12 0.19 -3.23 -0.98
N TYR A 13 0.62 -3.67 -2.17
CA TYR A 13 1.63 -4.72 -2.32
C TYR A 13 3.01 -4.28 -1.84
N ASP A 14 3.41 -3.05 -2.16
CA ASP A 14 4.66 -2.48 -1.68
C ASP A 14 4.70 -2.43 -0.16
N ILE A 15 3.58 -2.01 0.46
CA ILE A 15 3.42 -1.95 1.91
C ILE A 15 3.46 -3.36 2.51
N ALA A 16 2.79 -4.34 1.89
CA ALA A 16 2.81 -5.72 2.35
C ALA A 16 4.24 -6.32 2.31
N LEU A 17 5.00 -6.07 1.24
CA LEU A 17 6.40 -6.48 1.16
C LEU A 17 7.28 -5.75 2.18
N GLU A 18 7.13 -4.43 2.33
CA GLU A 18 7.97 -3.63 3.23
C GLU A 18 7.71 -3.96 4.71
N GLN A 19 6.46 -4.24 5.08
CA GLN A 19 6.08 -4.45 6.48
C GLN A 19 5.99 -5.92 6.90
N TYR A 20 5.64 -6.82 5.99
CA TYR A 20 5.48 -8.25 6.26
C TYR A 20 6.45 -9.14 5.50
N GLY A 21 7.13 -8.64 4.46
CA GLY A 21 8.00 -9.45 3.61
C GLY A 21 7.26 -10.42 2.70
N THR A 22 5.93 -10.28 2.56
CA THR A 22 5.08 -11.10 1.70
C THR A 22 3.85 -10.31 1.22
N CYS A 23 3.43 -10.54 -0.02
CA CYS A 23 2.17 -10.00 -0.55
C CYS A 23 0.93 -10.69 0.02
N GLU A 24 1.07 -11.85 0.68
CA GLU A 24 -0.05 -12.56 1.32
C GLU A 24 -0.74 -11.71 2.41
N ALA A 25 -0.01 -10.74 2.99
CA ALA A 25 -0.51 -9.85 4.03
C ALA A 25 -1.46 -8.75 3.53
N VAL A 26 -1.66 -8.58 2.22
CA VAL A 26 -2.57 -7.55 1.68
C VAL A 26 -3.97 -7.67 2.26
N GLY A 27 -4.52 -8.89 2.36
CA GLY A 27 -5.85 -9.10 2.93
C GLY A 27 -5.95 -8.67 4.39
N GLU A 28 -4.89 -8.90 5.18
CA GLU A 28 -4.82 -8.46 6.58
C GLU A 28 -4.73 -6.93 6.67
N ILE A 29 -3.91 -6.29 5.82
CA ILE A 29 -3.80 -4.83 5.77
C ILE A 29 -5.16 -4.18 5.48
N LEU A 30 -5.90 -4.69 4.49
CA LEU A 30 -7.23 -4.17 4.14
C LEU A 30 -8.26 -4.41 5.24
N ALA A 31 -8.22 -5.58 5.89
CA ALA A 31 -9.11 -5.90 7.00
C ALA A 31 -8.87 -5.01 8.24
N LEU A 32 -7.60 -4.66 8.51
CA LEU A 32 -7.21 -3.78 9.62
C LEU A 32 -7.48 -2.31 9.33
N ASN A 33 -7.59 -1.92 8.06
CA ASN A 33 -7.73 -0.55 7.59
C ASN A 33 -8.90 -0.42 6.60
N PRO A 34 -10.16 -0.56 7.06
CA PRO A 34 -11.32 -0.50 6.18
C PRO A 34 -11.50 0.87 5.48
N ASP A 35 -10.93 1.92 6.05
CA ASP A 35 -10.99 3.29 5.53
C ASP A 35 -9.82 3.64 4.58
N VAL A 36 -9.01 2.65 4.21
CA VAL A 36 -7.88 2.87 3.29
C VAL A 36 -8.40 3.27 1.90
N ALA A 37 -7.78 4.30 1.33
CA ALA A 37 -8.11 4.82 0.01
C ALA A 37 -6.86 4.91 -0.87
N ASN A 38 -7.06 4.87 -2.17
CA ASN A 38 -6.02 5.20 -3.13
C ASN A 38 -5.78 6.71 -3.19
N ASP A 39 -4.58 7.12 -3.59
CA ASP A 39 -4.23 8.51 -3.82
C ASP A 39 -5.12 9.10 -4.93
N PRO A 40 -5.87 10.20 -4.67
CA PRO A 40 -6.69 10.86 -5.68
C PRO A 40 -5.93 11.26 -6.95
N ALA A 41 -4.66 11.65 -6.82
CA ALA A 41 -3.84 11.99 -7.98
C ALA A 41 -3.48 10.77 -8.82
N ALA A 42 -3.29 9.61 -8.18
CA ALA A 42 -3.02 8.34 -8.84
C ALA A 42 -4.27 7.81 -9.56
N LEU A 43 -5.46 7.95 -8.95
CA LEU A 43 -6.74 7.65 -9.59
C LEU A 43 -6.98 8.54 -10.81
N ALA A 44 -6.79 9.86 -10.65
CA ALA A 44 -6.96 10.81 -11.75
C ALA A 44 -6.01 10.54 -12.93
N ALA A 45 -4.77 10.13 -12.66
CA ALA A 45 -3.81 9.75 -13.70
C ALA A 45 -4.24 8.52 -14.52
N GLN A 46 -5.07 7.64 -13.95
CA GLN A 46 -5.65 6.48 -14.63
C GLN A 46 -7.01 6.80 -15.29
N GLY A 47 -7.48 8.05 -15.19
CA GLY A 47 -8.80 8.45 -15.65
C GLY A 47 -9.95 7.88 -14.81
N ILE A 48 -9.65 7.41 -13.59
CA ILE A 48 -10.64 6.88 -12.65
C ILE A 48 -11.22 8.04 -11.85
N ASP A 49 -12.54 8.17 -11.88
CA ASP A 49 -13.22 9.19 -11.10
C ASP A 49 -13.49 8.69 -9.69
N SER A 50 -12.65 9.17 -8.77
CA SER A 50 -12.73 8.90 -7.32
C SER A 50 -14.08 9.23 -6.66
N VAL A 51 -14.94 10.02 -7.32
CA VAL A 51 -16.27 10.39 -6.80
C VAL A 51 -17.36 9.39 -7.22
N SER A 52 -17.23 8.79 -8.41
CA SER A 52 -18.23 7.86 -8.95
C SER A 52 -17.86 6.38 -8.76
N GLU A 53 -16.58 6.07 -8.58
CA GLU A 53 -16.08 4.71 -8.35
C GLU A 53 -15.63 4.51 -6.89
N ALA A 54 -16.51 3.92 -6.07
CA ALA A 54 -16.28 3.69 -4.64
C ALA A 54 -15.47 2.40 -4.35
N GLY A 55 -14.34 2.21 -5.04
CA GLY A 55 -13.49 1.01 -4.95
C GLY A 55 -12.07 1.32 -4.49
N PHE A 56 -11.43 0.32 -3.87
CA PHE A 56 -9.98 0.32 -3.65
C PHE A 56 -9.30 -0.56 -4.72
N TYR A 57 -8.34 0.03 -5.43
CA TYR A 57 -7.57 -0.61 -6.49
C TYR A 57 -6.21 -1.02 -5.94
N LEU A 58 -5.90 -2.33 -6.00
CA LEU A 58 -4.71 -2.92 -5.38
C LEU A 58 -3.40 -2.47 -6.05
N ASP A 59 -3.47 -2.13 -7.34
CA ASP A 59 -2.38 -1.72 -8.20
C ASP A 59 -2.22 -0.19 -8.33
N VAL A 60 -3.06 0.58 -7.63
CA VAL A 60 -2.95 2.05 -7.54
C VAL A 60 -2.27 2.44 -6.23
N ALA A 61 -1.50 3.54 -6.25
CA ALA A 61 -0.88 4.05 -5.03
C ALA A 61 -1.92 4.30 -3.93
N VAL A 62 -1.56 3.95 -2.69
CA VAL A 62 -2.29 4.29 -1.48
C VAL A 62 -2.06 5.77 -1.15
N ASP A 63 -3.04 6.42 -0.53
CA ASP A 63 -2.94 7.83 -0.15
C ASP A 63 -1.66 8.10 0.67
N LYS A 64 -0.84 9.03 0.17
CA LYS A 64 0.45 9.35 0.76
C LYS A 64 0.22 10.02 2.12
N GLY A 65 0.90 9.53 3.14
CA GLY A 65 0.75 10.06 4.50
C GLY A 65 -0.41 9.43 5.27
N ALA A 66 -1.19 8.56 4.65
CA ALA A 66 -2.19 7.76 5.34
C ALA A 66 -1.53 6.94 6.45
N GLN A 67 -2.24 6.81 7.58
CA GLN A 67 -1.79 6.01 8.71
C GLN A 67 -2.42 4.63 8.62
N LEU A 68 -1.59 3.60 8.42
CA LEU A 68 -2.06 2.22 8.37
C LEU A 68 -1.65 1.45 9.61
N ARG A 69 -2.59 0.67 10.14
CA ARG A 69 -2.39 -0.32 11.19
C ARG A 69 -1.81 -1.58 10.57
N ILE A 70 -0.73 -2.05 11.18
CA ILE A 70 0.03 -3.23 10.78
C ILE A 70 0.17 -4.12 12.00
N ASP A 71 -0.12 -5.41 11.83
CA ASP A 71 0.13 -6.40 12.87
C ASP A 71 1.58 -6.91 12.78
N ASP A 72 2.44 -6.38 13.66
CA ASP A 72 3.85 -6.76 13.72
C ASP A 72 4.11 -8.13 14.37
N ASP A 73 3.08 -8.79 14.89
CA ASP A 73 3.13 -10.17 15.40
C ASP A 73 2.39 -11.16 14.48
N SER A 74 1.92 -10.73 13.30
CA SER A 74 1.21 -11.58 12.36
C SER A 74 2.01 -12.81 11.95
N THR A 75 1.32 -13.94 11.83
CA THR A 75 1.89 -15.20 11.34
C THR A 75 2.30 -15.13 9.87
N LEU A 76 1.78 -14.15 9.12
CA LEU A 76 2.15 -13.89 7.73
C LEU A 76 3.54 -13.23 7.62
N MET A 77 4.08 -12.69 8.72
CA MET A 77 5.34 -11.96 8.68
C MET A 77 6.56 -12.86 8.38
N ARG A 78 7.23 -12.59 7.27
CA ARG A 78 8.45 -13.25 6.81
C ARG A 78 9.69 -12.47 7.26
N LYS A 79 10.08 -12.66 8.51
CA LYS A 79 11.25 -11.98 9.14
C LYS A 79 12.57 -12.16 8.37
N ASN A 80 12.74 -13.26 7.64
CA ASN A 80 13.94 -13.47 6.81
C ASN A 80 13.91 -12.57 5.57
N ALA A 81 12.79 -12.52 4.85
CA ALA A 81 12.62 -11.63 3.69
C ALA A 81 12.76 -10.15 4.09
N LEU A 82 12.19 -9.76 5.23
CA LEU A 82 12.32 -8.41 5.77
C LEU A 82 13.77 -7.98 6.05
N LYS A 83 14.67 -8.93 6.39
CA LYS A 83 16.10 -8.62 6.59
C LYS A 83 16.84 -8.39 5.27
N GLU A 84 16.37 -8.98 4.19
CA GLU A 84 16.98 -8.86 2.85
C GLU A 84 16.51 -7.60 2.11
N ILE A 85 15.32 -7.08 2.48
CA ILE A 85 14.79 -5.81 1.99
C ILE A 85 15.55 -4.66 2.65
N THR A 86 16.55 -4.14 1.94
CA THR A 86 17.41 -3.03 2.40
C THR A 86 17.10 -1.71 1.69
N SER A 87 16.28 -1.77 0.64
CA SER A 87 15.89 -0.62 -0.18
C SER A 87 14.40 -0.34 -0.01
N GLU A 88 14.01 0.90 -0.28
CA GLU A 88 12.60 1.29 -0.26
C GLU A 88 11.82 0.56 -1.36
N ILE A 89 10.61 0.11 -1.03
CA ILE A 89 9.72 -0.55 -1.99
C ILE A 89 8.66 0.47 -2.40
N THR A 90 8.80 0.99 -3.62
CA THR A 90 7.82 1.86 -4.29
C THR A 90 7.75 1.47 -5.76
N THR A 91 6.65 0.90 -6.22
CA THR A 91 6.52 0.43 -7.62
C THR A 91 5.60 1.29 -8.47
N TYR A 92 4.74 2.12 -7.86
CA TYR A 92 3.79 2.93 -8.62
C TYR A 92 4.48 4.05 -9.40
N GLN A 93 4.12 4.20 -10.68
CA GLN A 93 4.54 5.30 -11.52
C GLN A 93 3.31 6.05 -11.99
N TYR A 94 3.21 7.34 -11.64
CA TYR A 94 2.25 8.23 -12.28
C TYR A 94 2.57 8.24 -13.77
N GLY A 95 1.53 8.15 -14.61
CA GLY A 95 1.69 8.26 -16.05
C GLY A 95 2.46 9.53 -16.39
N THR A 96 3.58 9.38 -17.11
CA THR A 96 4.30 10.52 -17.67
C THR A 96 3.36 11.18 -18.67
N ASN A 97 2.75 12.30 -18.29
CA ASN A 97 2.23 13.23 -19.29
C ASN A 97 3.48 13.92 -19.87
N ASP A 98 4.07 13.30 -20.89
CA ASP A 98 4.92 14.01 -21.85
C ASP A 98 4.02 14.82 -22.81
#